data_AF-A0A3M6HT13-F1
#
_entry.id   AF-A0A3M6HT13-F1
#
_cell.length_a   1.000
_cell.length_b   1.000
_cell.length_c   1.000
_cell.angle_alpha   90.00
_cell.angle_beta   90.00
_cell.angle_gamma   90.00
#
_symmetry.space_group_name_H-M   'P 1'
#
loop_
_entity.id
_entity.type
_entity.pdbx_description
1 polymer ?
#
loop_
_entity_poly.entity_id
_entity_poly.type
_entity_poly.pdbx_seq_one_letter_code
_entity_poly.pdbx_strand_id
1 'polypeptide(L)'
;MHDMSDANRTETFSYVAKELGKRGIAFICARERDAEDSLGPQLKKDFGGVYIANEKFTKDTANTWLAEGKADAIAFGVPYIANPDLPERLASDAPLNEAHPETFYGKGPVGYIDYPRL
;
A
#
# COMPACT_ATOMS: atom_id res chain seq x y z
N MET A 1 21.48 2.24 6.83
CA MET A 1 20.51 1.23 7.29
C MET A 1 19.76 1.87 8.45
N HIS A 2 18.67 2.57 8.15
CA HIS A 2 17.80 3.14 9.18
C HIS A 2 16.73 2.09 9.42
N ASP A 3 16.85 1.40 10.55
CA ASP A 3 15.86 0.44 11.01
C ASP A 3 15.16 1.05 12.22
N MET A 4 13.89 0.72 12.37
CA MET A 4 13.06 1.15 13.49
C MET A 4 12.30 -0.09 13.96
N SER A 5 12.56 -0.50 15.20
CA SER A 5 11.86 -1.61 15.84
C SER A 5 11.00 -1.11 17.00
N ASP A 6 9.92 -1.83 17.26
CA ASP A 6 9.04 -1.61 18.40
C ASP A 6 8.89 -2.95 19.15
N ALA A 7 9.12 -2.93 20.46
CA ALA A 7 9.07 -4.12 21.31
C ALA A 7 7.64 -4.67 21.47
N ASN A 8 6.61 -3.84 21.28
CA ASN A 8 5.20 -4.20 21.32
C ASN A 8 4.40 -3.45 20.24
N ARG A 9 4.66 -3.80 18.97
CA ARG A 9 3.98 -3.23 17.78
C ARG A 9 2.46 -3.15 17.95
N THR A 10 1.84 -4.22 18.45
CA THR A 10 0.38 -4.29 18.61
C THR A 10 -0.14 -3.20 19.55
N GLU A 11 0.45 -3.06 20.73
CA GLU A 11 0.01 -2.04 21.71
C GLU A 11 0.22 -0.62 21.15
N THR A 12 1.41 -0.33 20.65
CA THR A 12 1.76 1.00 20.14
C THR A 12 0.84 1.42 18.99
N PHE A 13 0.71 0.59 17.95
CA PHE A 13 -0.04 0.97 16.75
C PHE A 13 -1.56 0.92 16.98
N SER A 14 -2.07 0.02 17.83
CA SER A 14 -3.49 0.05 18.22
C SER A 14 -3.85 1.31 19.01
N TYR A 15 -2.97 1.77 19.90
CA TYR A 15 -3.18 3.04 20.61
C TYR A 15 -3.26 4.21 19.63
N VAL A 16 -2.30 4.31 18.71
CA VAL A 16 -2.28 5.36 17.68
C VAL A 16 -3.53 5.29 16.81
N ALA A 17 -3.92 4.10 16.33
CA ALA A 17 -5.12 3.91 15.51
C ALA A 17 -6.39 4.41 16.22
N LYS A 18 -6.58 4.02 17.49
CA LYS A 18 -7.73 4.48 18.30
C LYS A 18 -7.74 5.99 18.47
N GLU A 19 -6.59 6.60 18.76
CA GLU A 19 -6.50 8.05 18.94
C GLU A 19 -6.74 8.82 17.64
N LEU A 20 -6.24 8.33 16.50
CA LEU A 20 -6.55 8.91 15.20
C LEU A 20 -8.04 8.74 14.85
N GLY A 21 -8.64 7.60 15.20
CA GLY A 21 -10.06 7.34 15.01
C GLY A 21 -10.96 8.33 15.78
N LYS A 22 -10.63 8.62 17.05
CA LYS A 22 -11.32 9.64 17.85
C LYS A 22 -11.32 11.03 17.23
N ARG A 23 -10.31 11.33 16.40
CA ARG A 23 -10.16 12.63 15.73
C ARG A 23 -10.88 12.69 14.38
N GLY A 24 -11.42 11.57 13.89
CA GLY A 24 -12.15 11.52 12.62
C GLY A 24 -11.30 11.95 11.43
N ILE A 25 -10.00 11.62 11.42
CA ILE A 25 -9.13 11.93 10.28
C ILE A 25 -9.54 11.13 9.02
N ALA A 26 -9.10 11.58 7.85
CA ALA A 26 -9.56 11.02 6.57
C ALA A 26 -9.26 9.52 6.41
N PHE A 27 -8.02 9.09 6.65
CA PHE A 27 -7.60 7.70 6.52
C PHE A 27 -6.30 7.43 7.28
N ILE A 28 -5.99 6.14 7.50
CA ILE A 28 -4.64 5.65 7.78
C ILE A 28 -4.16 4.86 6.55
N CYS A 29 -2.92 5.11 6.13
CA CYS A 29 -2.24 4.30 5.12
C CYS A 29 -1.06 3.57 5.78
N ALA A 30 -1.07 2.25 5.74
CA ALA A 30 -0.07 1.42 6.41
C ALA A 30 0.75 0.62 5.39
N ARG A 31 2.07 0.76 5.46
CA ARG A 31 3.01 -0.08 4.73
C ARG A 31 3.27 -1.35 5.54
N GLU A 32 2.61 -2.43 5.16
CA GLU A 32 2.71 -3.76 5.77
C GLU A 32 2.35 -4.83 4.74
N ARG A 33 3.29 -5.73 4.43
CA ARG A 33 3.00 -6.92 3.63
C ARG A 33 1.99 -7.83 4.31
N ASP A 34 1.14 -8.46 3.51
CA ASP A 34 0.25 -9.54 3.97
C ASP A 34 1.07 -10.73 4.49
N ALA A 35 0.87 -11.08 5.76
CA ALA A 35 1.57 -12.12 6.49
C ALA A 35 0.75 -12.57 7.72
N GLU A 36 1.12 -13.71 8.31
CA GLU A 36 0.45 -14.21 9.52
C GLU A 36 0.52 -13.25 10.72
N ASP A 37 1.57 -12.41 10.78
CA ASP A 37 1.77 -11.42 11.83
C ASP A 37 1.24 -10.01 11.49
N SER A 38 0.46 -9.87 10.41
CA SER A 38 -0.09 -8.59 10.00
C SER A 38 -1.04 -8.01 11.04
N LEU A 39 -0.84 -6.74 11.38
CA LEU A 39 -1.69 -5.99 12.30
C LEU A 39 -2.82 -5.25 11.58
N GLY A 40 -2.73 -5.07 10.25
CA GLY A 40 -3.63 -4.21 9.48
C GLY A 40 -5.12 -4.41 9.73
N PRO A 41 -5.67 -5.64 9.71
CA PRO A 41 -7.08 -5.86 10.01
C PRO A 41 -7.49 -5.43 11.43
N GLN A 42 -6.59 -5.56 12.42
CA GLN A 42 -6.83 -5.07 13.78
C GLN A 42 -6.75 -3.55 13.83
N LEU A 43 -5.77 -2.94 13.16
CA LEU A 43 -5.63 -1.48 13.09
C LEU A 43 -6.81 -0.81 12.39
N LYS A 44 -7.38 -1.41 11.33
CA LYS A 44 -8.62 -0.95 10.70
C LYS A 44 -9.78 -0.92 11.69
N LYS A 45 -9.95 -2.00 12.47
CA LYS A 45 -11.01 -2.09 13.51
C LYS A 45 -10.81 -1.04 14.60
N ASP A 46 -9.58 -0.89 15.08
CA ASP A 46 -9.21 0.08 16.12
C ASP A 46 -9.37 1.54 15.65
N PHE A 47 -9.06 1.81 14.38
CA PHE A 47 -9.22 3.12 13.76
C PHE A 47 -10.68 3.49 13.50
N GLY A 48 -11.48 2.54 13.00
CA GLY A 48 -12.91 2.75 12.71
C GLY A 48 -13.23 3.64 11.51
N GLY A 49 -12.21 4.18 10.82
CA GLY A 49 -12.34 4.94 9.56
C GLY A 49 -11.78 4.19 8.35
N VAL A 50 -11.43 4.93 7.29
CA VAL A 50 -10.87 4.38 6.04
C VAL A 50 -9.44 3.90 6.23
N TYR A 51 -9.18 2.63 5.95
CA TYR A 51 -7.87 2.00 6.03
C TYR A 51 -7.33 1.64 4.65
N ILE A 52 -6.14 2.15 4.33
CA ILE A 52 -5.43 1.90 3.07
C ILE A 52 -4.26 0.96 3.34
N ALA A 53 -4.28 -0.24 2.76
CA ALA A 53 -3.18 -1.18 2.86
C ALA A 53 -2.15 -0.97 1.74
N ASN A 54 -0.88 -1.23 2.04
CA ASN A 54 0.24 -1.04 1.11
C ASN A 54 1.36 -2.05 1.42
N GLU A 55 2.20 -2.31 0.42
CA GLU A 55 3.37 -3.21 0.41
C GLU A 55 3.10 -4.58 -0.23
N LYS A 56 3.71 -4.79 -1.41
CA LYS A 56 3.73 -6.08 -2.14
C LYS A 56 2.34 -6.67 -2.50
N PHE A 57 1.31 -5.84 -2.58
CA PHE A 57 0.01 -6.26 -3.13
C PHE A 57 0.09 -6.53 -4.64
N THR A 58 -0.61 -7.56 -5.09
CA THR A 58 -0.96 -7.83 -6.49
C THR A 58 -2.44 -7.50 -6.71
N LYS A 59 -2.95 -7.57 -7.95
CA LYS A 59 -4.38 -7.45 -8.22
C LYS A 59 -5.20 -8.42 -7.36
N ASP A 60 -4.77 -9.68 -7.31
CA ASP A 60 -5.49 -10.76 -6.65
C ASP A 60 -5.51 -10.61 -5.12
N THR A 61 -4.35 -10.32 -4.51
CA THR A 61 -4.29 -10.12 -3.06
C THR A 61 -4.99 -8.83 -2.64
N ALA A 62 -4.93 -7.78 -3.45
CA ALA A 62 -5.68 -6.53 -3.25
C ALA A 62 -7.19 -6.79 -3.25
N ASN A 63 -7.70 -7.45 -4.29
CA ASN A 63 -9.12 -7.78 -4.39
C ASN A 63 -9.59 -8.69 -3.26
N THR A 64 -8.77 -9.66 -2.84
CA THR A 64 -9.06 -10.52 -1.69
C THR A 64 -9.22 -9.71 -0.41
N TRP A 65 -8.28 -8.81 -0.12
CA TRP A 65 -8.34 -7.96 1.08
C TRP A 65 -9.54 -7.02 1.09
N LEU A 66 -9.89 -6.45 -0.05
CA LEU A 66 -11.07 -5.60 -0.19
C LEU A 66 -12.36 -6.42 0.03
N ALA A 67 -12.46 -7.59 -0.59
CA ALA A 67 -13.62 -8.48 -0.45
C ALA A 67 -13.83 -8.99 0.99
N GLU A 68 -12.74 -9.24 1.71
CA GLU A 68 -12.77 -9.67 3.12
C GLU A 68 -12.92 -8.50 4.11
N GLY A 69 -12.97 -7.25 3.63
CA GLY A 69 -13.06 -6.05 4.47
C GLY A 69 -11.82 -5.76 5.31
N LYS A 70 -10.66 -6.33 4.94
CA LYS A 70 -9.36 -6.09 5.59
C LYS A 70 -8.78 -4.70 5.28
N ALA A 71 -9.20 -4.09 4.19
CA ALA A 71 -8.89 -2.72 3.81
C ALA A 71 -10.06 -2.09 3.05
N ASP A 72 -10.08 -0.75 2.97
CA ASP A 72 -11.06 0.01 2.18
C ASP A 72 -10.45 0.48 0.84
N ALA A 73 -9.12 0.59 0.76
CA ALA A 73 -8.38 0.84 -0.47
C ALA A 73 -6.98 0.22 -0.41
N ILE A 74 -6.33 0.09 -1.56
CA ILE A 74 -4.97 -0.47 -1.68
C ILE A 74 -4.08 0.53 -2.43
N ALA A 75 -2.92 0.85 -1.87
CA ALA A 75 -1.92 1.69 -2.50
C ALA A 75 -0.80 0.85 -3.14
N PHE A 76 -0.40 1.21 -4.35
CA PHE A 76 0.71 0.59 -5.08
C PHE A 76 1.84 1.60 -5.27
N GLY A 77 3.08 1.20 -4.93
CA GLY A 77 4.28 2.02 -5.12
C GLY A 77 5.01 1.67 -6.42
N VAL A 78 5.88 0.66 -6.36
CA VAL A 78 6.69 0.21 -7.51
C VAL A 78 5.87 -0.07 -8.79
N PRO A 79 4.70 -0.72 -8.74
CA PRO A 79 3.88 -0.89 -9.95
C PRO A 79 3.49 0.43 -10.60
N TYR A 80 3.21 1.48 -9.82
CA TYR A 80 2.84 2.80 -10.34
C TYR A 80 4.03 3.56 -10.91
N ILE A 81 5.26 3.32 -10.44
CA ILE A 81 6.47 3.90 -11.04
C ILE A 81 6.58 3.47 -12.50
N ALA A 82 6.40 2.18 -12.77
CA ALA A 82 6.58 1.63 -14.11
C ALA A 82 5.32 1.70 -14.98
N ASN A 83 4.14 1.94 -14.40
CA ASN A 83 2.86 1.86 -15.10
C ASN A 83 2.03 3.12 -14.79
N PRO A 84 2.14 4.19 -15.61
CA PRO A 84 1.38 5.42 -15.40
C PRO A 84 -0.14 5.24 -15.58
N ASP A 85 -0.54 4.15 -16.23
CA ASP A 85 -1.90 3.66 -16.51
C ASP A 85 -2.19 2.35 -15.76
N LEU A 86 -1.62 2.20 -14.55
CA LEU A 86 -1.80 1.01 -13.71
C LEU A 86 -3.28 0.65 -13.51
N PRO A 87 -4.22 1.58 -13.21
CA PRO A 87 -5.63 1.22 -13.04
C PRO A 87 -6.23 0.55 -14.28
N GLU A 88 -5.96 1.07 -15.48
CA GLU A 88 -6.43 0.52 -16.75
C GLU A 88 -5.85 -0.88 -16.99
N ARG A 89 -4.54 -1.05 -16.77
CA ARG A 89 -3.88 -2.36 -16.89
C ARG A 89 -4.47 -3.40 -15.94
N LEU A 90 -4.70 -3.03 -14.69
CA LEU A 90 -5.33 -3.90 -13.70
C LEU A 90 -6.77 -4.23 -14.08
N ALA A 91 -7.54 -3.26 -14.60
CA ALA A 91 -8.92 -3.47 -15.03
C ALA A 91 -9.03 -4.46 -16.20
N SER A 92 -8.10 -4.41 -17.16
CA SER A 92 -8.11 -5.25 -18.36
C SER A 92 -7.21 -6.48 -18.30
N ASP A 93 -6.61 -6.79 -17.13
CA ASP A 93 -5.62 -7.87 -16.98
C ASP A 93 -4.47 -7.77 -17.99
N ALA A 94 -4.06 -6.55 -18.34
CA ALA A 94 -2.96 -6.32 -19.26
C ALA A 94 -1.60 -6.56 -18.58
N PRO A 95 -0.55 -6.90 -19.35
CA PRO A 95 0.80 -6.98 -18.83
C PRO A 95 1.24 -5.67 -18.17
N LEU A 96 1.97 -5.77 -17.06
CA LEU A 96 2.61 -4.62 -16.42
C LEU A 96 4.01 -4.45 -16.99
N ASN A 97 4.43 -3.19 -17.18
CA ASN A 97 5.81 -2.85 -17.43
C ASN A 97 6.67 -3.29 -16.24
N GLU A 98 7.89 -3.75 -16.52
CA GLU A 98 8.89 -4.04 -15.50
C GLU A 98 9.48 -2.72 -14.97
N ALA A 99 9.63 -2.62 -13.65
CA ALA A 99 10.29 -1.47 -13.04
C ALA A 99 11.81 -1.57 -13.18
N HIS A 100 12.49 -0.43 -13.22
CA HIS A 100 13.95 -0.30 -13.35
C HIS A 100 14.50 0.36 -12.08
N PRO A 101 14.75 -0.39 -10.98
CA PRO A 101 15.13 0.18 -9.67
C PRO A 101 16.37 1.07 -9.70
N GLU A 102 17.29 0.82 -10.63
CA GLU A 102 18.50 1.61 -10.87
C GLU A 102 18.20 3.06 -11.27
N THR A 103 16.98 3.35 -11.72
CA THR A 103 16.54 4.69 -12.13
C THR A 103 15.63 5.40 -11.12
N PHE A 104 15.16 4.74 -10.06
CA PHE A 104 14.17 5.31 -9.13
C PHE A 104 14.59 6.63 -8.48
N TYR A 105 15.90 6.80 -8.28
CA TYR A 105 16.48 8.02 -7.69
C TYR A 105 17.44 8.73 -8.66
N GLY A 106 17.30 8.45 -9.97
CA GLY A 106 18.07 9.07 -11.03
C GLY A 106 17.65 10.52 -11.30
N LYS A 107 18.36 11.18 -12.22
CA LYS A 107 18.01 12.52 -12.71
C LYS A 107 17.49 12.44 -14.14
N GLY A 108 16.57 13.34 -14.48
CA GLY A 108 16.05 13.46 -15.84
C GLY A 108 14.86 12.53 -16.10
N PRO A 109 14.46 12.39 -17.38
CA PRO A 109 13.21 11.73 -17.75
C PRO A 109 13.26 10.20 -17.74
N VAL A 110 14.46 9.61 -17.81
CA VAL A 110 14.68 8.17 -17.96
C VAL A 110 14.28 7.41 -16.70
N GLY A 111 13.37 6.44 -16.82
CA GLY A 111 12.78 5.70 -15.70
C GLY A 111 11.80 6.53 -14.86
N TYR A 112 11.31 7.65 -15.38
CA TYR A 112 10.39 8.54 -14.67
C TYR A 112 9.14 8.87 -15.48
N ILE A 113 9.30 9.43 -16.68
CA ILE A 113 8.17 9.81 -17.57
C ILE A 113 8.15 9.05 -18.90
N ASP A 114 9.12 8.17 -19.14
CA ASP A 114 9.30 7.42 -20.38
C ASP A 114 8.78 5.97 -20.32
N TYR A 115 8.14 5.57 -19.22
CA TYR A 115 7.39 4.32 -19.16
C TYR A 115 6.15 4.37 -20.08
N PRO A 116 5.99 3.42 -21.02
CA PRO A 116 4.91 3.46 -22.00
C PRO A 116 3.54 3.14 -21.36
N ARG A 117 2.49 3.78 -21.89
CA ARG A 117 1.10 3.40 -21.66
C ARG A 117 0.68 2.30 -22.64
N LEU A 118 -0.40 1.58 -22.33
CA LEU A 118 -1.11 0.70 -23.27
C LEU A 118 -1.66 1.46 -24.49
#